data_AF-A0A7R9CJR9-F1
#
_entry.id   AF-A0A7R9CJR9-F1
#
_cell.length_a   1.000
_cell.length_b   1.000
_cell.length_c   1.000
_cell.angle_alpha   90.00
_cell.angle_beta   90.00
_cell.angle_gamma   90.00
#
_symmetry.space_group_name_H-M   'P 1'
#
loop_
_entity.id
_entity.type
_entity.pdbx_description
1 polymer ?
#
loop_
_entity_poly.entity_id
_entity_poly.type
_entity_poly.pdbx_seq_one_letter_code
_entity_poly.pdbx_strand_id
1 'polypeptide(L)'
;MCTGLWWDHFQETPMPMSTYLVAFVVSDFVNLTSDDGKYSTWQRSDAVDQAQYSIDVSPSVMAALENFTVTGLLPPQSRSSGHPGLQCWSHGELGTGHLQVSDVDSGKERNILLVEGVTPFSYKRFVLQVIAHEFAHKWFGNLVSPLWWRYLWISEGFARYFQYFTPAEAQLIGNDSATPDHLFESLGAISEGLSVKSVLDTWSLQEGYPLITVSRIYDSNNIFRSVTVHQERFYLKSSERISNTQENRWWVPLTYTSQSELNFNSTTTRDWLSGISRKFFDN
;
A
#
# COMPACT_ATOMS: atom_id res chain seq x y z
N MET A 1 38.02 -8.53 -37.43
CA MET A 1 37.63 -9.17 -36.15
C MET A 1 37.09 -8.05 -35.26
N CYS A 2 35.81 -8.06 -34.91
CA CYS A 2 35.25 -7.03 -34.03
C CYS A 2 35.72 -7.30 -32.59
N THR A 3 36.79 -6.62 -32.17
CA THR A 3 37.31 -6.65 -30.80
C THR A 3 36.69 -5.50 -30.01
N GLY A 4 35.54 -5.72 -29.39
CA GLY A 4 34.83 -4.67 -28.63
C GLY A 4 33.43 -5.00 -28.14
N LEU A 5 33.03 -6.28 -28.14
CA LEU A 5 31.74 -6.72 -27.60
C LEU A 5 31.99 -7.58 -26.37
N TRP A 6 31.17 -7.38 -25.34
CA TRP A 6 31.22 -8.09 -24.06
C TRP A 6 29.95 -8.91 -23.89
N TRP A 7 30.06 -10.02 -23.14
CA TRP A 7 28.95 -10.90 -22.82
C TRP A 7 28.81 -11.03 -21.31
N ASP A 8 27.83 -10.33 -20.76
CA ASP A 8 27.51 -10.41 -19.34
C ASP A 8 26.61 -11.62 -19.07
N HIS A 9 27.02 -12.45 -18.12
CA HIS A 9 26.28 -13.63 -17.69
C HIS A 9 25.78 -13.40 -16.27
N PHE A 10 24.45 -13.39 -16.11
CA PHE A 10 23.79 -13.22 -14.83
C PHE A 10 23.46 -14.58 -14.20
N GLN A 11 23.36 -14.62 -12.87
CA GLN A 11 22.89 -15.80 -12.16
C GLN A 11 21.44 -16.11 -12.52
N GLU A 12 21.08 -17.40 -12.51
CA GLU A 12 19.69 -17.82 -12.63
C GLU A 12 18.89 -17.32 -11.42
N THR A 13 17.64 -16.91 -11.67
CA THR A 13 16.78 -16.36 -10.64
C THR A 13 16.45 -17.45 -9.60
N PRO A 14 16.60 -17.19 -8.30
CA PRO A 14 16.52 -18.24 -7.27
C PRO A 14 15.11 -18.78 -7.04
N MET A 15 14.08 -18.08 -7.52
CA MET A 15 12.67 -18.48 -7.42
C MET A 15 11.99 -18.35 -8.78
N PRO A 16 11.01 -19.21 -9.12
CA PRO A 16 10.17 -19.01 -10.30
C PRO A 16 9.51 -17.63 -10.24
N MET A 17 9.70 -16.83 -11.28
CA MET A 17 9.15 -15.47 -11.37
C MET A 17 8.32 -15.30 -12.64
N SER A 18 7.31 -14.44 -12.56
CA SER A 18 6.49 -14.09 -13.72
C SER A 18 7.32 -13.31 -14.75
N THR A 19 7.06 -13.52 -16.04
CA THR A 19 7.85 -12.91 -17.13
C THR A 19 7.81 -11.38 -17.13
N TYR A 20 6.75 -10.77 -16.60
CA TYR A 20 6.65 -9.31 -16.50
C TYR A 20 7.66 -8.68 -15.52
N LEU A 21 8.30 -9.49 -14.69
CA LEU A 21 9.31 -9.07 -13.71
C LEU A 21 10.75 -9.13 -14.27
N VAL A 22 10.94 -9.64 -15.48
CA VAL A 22 12.27 -9.74 -16.11
C VAL A 22 12.69 -8.34 -16.58
N ALA A 23 13.86 -7.88 -16.11
CA ALA A 23 14.48 -6.66 -16.61
C ALA A 23 16.01 -6.78 -16.68
N PHE A 24 16.59 -6.01 -17.59
CA PHE A 24 18.02 -5.74 -17.69
C PHE A 24 18.20 -4.34 -18.27
N VAL A 25 19.31 -3.68 -17.91
CA VAL A 25 19.63 -2.32 -18.36
C VAL A 25 21.06 -2.32 -18.90
N VAL A 26 21.25 -1.68 -20.06
CA VAL A 26 22.58 -1.40 -20.62
C VAL A 26 22.74 0.11 -20.60
N SER A 27 23.63 0.61 -19.75
CA SER A 27 23.86 2.05 -19.55
C SER A 27 25.30 2.33 -19.11
N ASP A 28 25.68 3.60 -19.13
CA ASP A 28 26.91 4.14 -18.55
C ASP A 28 26.67 4.78 -17.17
N PHE A 29 25.61 4.35 -16.47
CA PHE A 29 25.27 4.87 -15.16
C PHE A 29 26.35 4.55 -14.12
N VAL A 30 26.46 5.45 -13.15
CA VAL A 30 27.30 5.26 -11.97
C VAL A 30 26.41 4.89 -10.79
N ASN A 31 26.97 4.18 -9.82
CA ASN A 31 26.24 3.78 -8.63
C ASN A 31 26.60 4.62 -7.41
N LEU A 32 25.61 4.77 -6.54
CA LEU A 32 25.79 5.11 -5.13
C LEU A 32 25.29 3.91 -4.31
N THR A 33 26.10 3.46 -3.36
CA THR A 33 25.84 2.25 -2.59
C THR A 33 25.93 2.57 -1.09
N SER A 34 25.07 1.97 -0.28
CA SER A 34 25.09 2.10 1.18
C SER A 34 26.36 1.49 1.78
N ASP A 35 26.75 1.94 2.97
CA ASP A 35 27.96 1.47 3.67
C ASP A 35 27.99 -0.06 3.88
N ASP A 36 26.83 -0.68 4.06
CA ASP A 36 26.68 -2.14 4.23
C ASP A 36 26.60 -2.91 2.91
N GLY A 37 26.64 -2.22 1.77
CA GLY A 37 26.56 -2.81 0.43
C GLY A 37 25.18 -3.34 0.04
N LYS A 38 24.15 -3.19 0.88
CA LYS A 38 22.83 -3.80 0.67
C LYS A 38 21.85 -2.96 -0.14
N TYR A 39 22.12 -1.67 -0.32
CA TYR A 39 21.27 -0.78 -1.09
C TYR A 39 22.13 -0.05 -2.10
N SER A 40 21.70 -0.01 -3.35
CA SER A 40 22.41 0.64 -4.43
C SER A 40 21.43 1.36 -5.35
N THR A 41 21.83 2.53 -5.82
CA THR A 41 21.10 3.31 -6.81
C THR A 41 22.01 3.59 -7.98
N TRP A 42 21.48 3.43 -9.19
CA TRP A 42 22.18 3.67 -10.43
C TRP A 42 21.56 4.86 -11.13
N GLN A 43 22.39 5.86 -11.40
CA GLN A 43 21.99 7.14 -11.95
C GLN A 43 23.02 7.64 -12.96
N ARG A 44 22.63 8.60 -13.79
CA ARG A 44 23.61 9.40 -14.54
C ARG A 44 24.66 10.00 -13.60
N SER A 45 25.88 10.11 -14.11
CA SER A 45 27.03 10.65 -13.38
C SER A 45 26.83 12.07 -12.84
N ASP A 46 25.99 12.88 -13.50
CA ASP A 46 25.68 14.25 -13.07
C ASP A 46 24.56 14.36 -12.03
N ALA A 47 23.89 13.26 -11.71
CA ALA A 47 22.73 13.22 -10.83
C ALA A 47 22.84 12.21 -9.68
N VAL A 48 23.88 11.37 -9.64
CA VAL A 48 24.08 10.33 -8.63
C VAL A 48 24.06 10.87 -7.19
N ASP A 49 24.64 12.05 -6.96
CA ASP A 49 24.69 12.69 -5.63
C ASP A 49 23.28 13.06 -5.13
N GLN A 50 22.31 13.23 -6.04
CA GLN A 50 20.93 13.56 -5.69
C GLN A 50 20.14 12.34 -5.18
N ALA A 51 20.68 11.13 -5.33
CA ALA A 51 20.04 9.91 -4.89
C ALA A 51 20.36 9.52 -3.43
N GLN A 52 21.19 10.31 -2.73
CA GLN A 52 21.66 10.02 -1.36
C GLN A 52 20.51 9.78 -0.38
N TYR A 53 19.51 10.66 -0.38
CA TYR A 53 18.35 10.50 0.51
C TYR A 53 17.64 9.15 0.31
N SER A 54 17.52 8.69 -0.94
CA SER A 54 16.85 7.42 -1.25
C SER A 54 17.63 6.24 -0.67
N ILE A 55 18.97 6.30 -0.68
CA ILE A 55 19.83 5.34 0.01
C ILE A 55 19.65 5.42 1.53
N ASP A 56 19.62 6.63 2.09
CA ASP A 56 19.55 6.83 3.54
C ASP A 56 18.23 6.31 4.16
N VAL A 57 17.10 6.49 3.47
CA VAL A 57 15.78 6.07 3.99
C VAL A 57 15.46 4.60 3.74
N SER A 58 16.10 3.98 2.75
CA SER A 58 15.79 2.61 2.32
C SER A 58 15.90 1.57 3.46
N PRO A 59 16.95 1.55 4.30
CA PRO A 59 17.05 0.61 5.41
C PRO A 59 15.87 0.69 6.38
N SER A 60 15.45 1.90 6.77
CA SER A 60 14.36 2.11 7.72
C SER A 60 13.01 1.69 7.15
N VAL A 61 12.76 2.01 5.88
CA VAL A 61 11.52 1.59 5.18
C VAL A 61 11.47 0.07 5.03
N MET A 62 12.59 -0.56 4.67
CA MET A 62 12.67 -2.02 4.57
C MET A 62 12.43 -2.68 5.93
N ALA A 63 13.10 -2.20 6.99
CA ALA A 63 12.95 -2.74 8.33
C ALA A 63 11.50 -2.63 8.84
N ALA A 64 10.80 -1.53 8.55
CA ALA A 64 9.39 -1.38 8.90
C ALA A 64 8.48 -2.38 8.15
N LEU A 65 8.71 -2.60 6.86
CA LEU A 65 7.99 -3.61 6.08
C LEU A 65 8.28 -5.04 6.53
N GLU A 66 9.54 -5.34 6.83
CA GLU A 66 9.95 -6.63 7.37
C GLU A 66 9.31 -6.87 8.73
N ASN A 67 9.32 -5.91 9.64
CA ASN A 67 8.66 -6.07 10.95
C ASN A 67 7.16 -6.37 10.81
N PHE A 68 6.49 -5.73 9.85
CA PHE A 68 5.09 -5.98 9.57
C PHE A 68 4.83 -7.38 8.98
N THR A 69 5.65 -7.79 8.01
CA THR A 69 5.45 -9.04 7.26
C THR A 69 6.08 -10.26 7.94
N VAL A 70 6.95 -10.04 8.93
CA VAL A 70 7.72 -11.06 9.65
C VAL A 70 7.20 -11.26 11.07
N THR A 71 5.96 -11.75 11.14
CA THR A 71 5.55 -12.80 12.09
C THR A 71 5.01 -14.00 11.30
N GLY A 72 5.87 -14.61 10.47
CA GLY A 72 5.71 -16.02 10.07
C GLY A 72 5.59 -16.37 8.58
N LEU A 73 5.60 -15.42 7.64
CA LEU A 73 5.34 -15.72 6.21
C LEU A 73 6.57 -15.94 5.33
N LEU A 74 7.79 -15.68 5.82
CA LEU A 74 9.01 -15.82 5.01
C LEU A 74 9.89 -17.00 5.45
N PRO A 75 10.30 -17.90 4.54
CA PRO A 75 11.29 -18.93 4.85
C PRO A 75 12.65 -18.29 5.17
N PRO A 76 13.45 -18.91 6.06
CA PRO A 76 14.70 -18.34 6.57
C PRO A 76 15.73 -17.93 5.51
N GLN A 77 15.68 -18.50 4.30
CA GLN A 77 16.62 -18.20 3.22
C GLN A 77 16.45 -16.78 2.63
N SER A 78 15.28 -16.16 2.81
CA SER A 78 15.06 -14.74 2.48
C SER A 78 15.58 -13.77 3.57
N ARG A 79 15.95 -14.28 4.75
CA ARG A 79 16.52 -13.49 5.86
C ARG A 79 18.04 -13.40 5.81
N SER A 80 18.68 -14.32 5.09
CA SER A 80 20.12 -14.32 4.87
C SER A 80 20.46 -13.44 3.66
N SER A 81 20.91 -12.22 3.94
CA SER A 81 22.10 -11.50 3.43
C SER A 81 22.74 -11.83 2.07
N GLY A 82 22.08 -12.55 1.17
CA GLY A 82 22.66 -13.11 -0.06
C GLY A 82 21.81 -12.87 -1.31
N HIS A 83 20.66 -12.23 -1.19
CA HIS A 83 20.03 -11.59 -2.34
C HIS A 83 20.83 -10.33 -2.68
N PRO A 84 21.16 -10.07 -3.96
CA PRO A 84 21.83 -8.83 -4.35
C PRO A 84 21.06 -7.67 -3.74
N GLY A 85 21.81 -6.82 -3.04
CA GLY A 85 21.29 -5.61 -2.44
C GLY A 85 20.38 -4.85 -3.41
N LEU A 86 19.35 -4.23 -2.88
CA LEU A 86 18.32 -3.51 -3.61
C LEU A 86 18.97 -2.58 -4.63
N GLN A 87 18.87 -2.90 -5.93
CA GLN A 87 19.33 -2.02 -7.00
C GLN A 87 18.13 -1.18 -7.44
N CYS A 88 18.26 0.15 -7.43
CA CYS A 88 17.22 1.04 -7.91
C CYS A 88 17.71 1.80 -9.16
N TRP A 89 16.80 1.95 -10.12
CA TRP A 89 17.09 2.45 -11.47
C TRP A 89 16.14 3.59 -11.80
N SER A 90 16.65 4.69 -12.36
CA SER A 90 15.84 5.81 -12.85
C SER A 90 15.57 5.73 -14.37
N HIS A 91 14.87 4.70 -14.87
CA HIS A 91 14.31 4.79 -16.23
C HIS A 91 13.23 3.73 -16.52
N GLY A 92 12.10 4.18 -17.08
CA GLY A 92 11.10 3.38 -17.83
C GLY A 92 10.30 2.34 -17.03
N GLU A 93 8.97 2.36 -17.17
CA GLU A 93 8.10 1.30 -16.65
C GLU A 93 8.50 -0.09 -17.18
N LEU A 94 8.65 -1.06 -16.26
CA LEU A 94 7.93 -2.33 -16.24
C LEU A 94 8.27 -3.04 -14.93
N GLY A 95 7.23 -3.32 -14.13
CA GLY A 95 7.32 -3.81 -12.75
C GLY A 95 8.44 -4.81 -12.54
N THR A 96 9.38 -4.47 -11.66
CA THR A 96 10.41 -5.38 -11.19
C THR A 96 10.58 -5.19 -9.69
N GLY A 97 11.11 -6.18 -8.98
CA GLY A 97 11.47 -6.06 -7.55
C GLY A 97 12.62 -5.10 -7.24
N HIS A 98 12.80 -4.11 -8.10
CA HIS A 98 13.77 -3.04 -8.08
C HIS A 98 12.95 -1.75 -8.13
N LEU A 99 13.27 -0.79 -7.25
CA LEU A 99 12.65 0.55 -7.26
C LEU A 99 12.92 1.18 -8.63
N GLN A 100 11.96 1.06 -9.53
CA GLN A 100 11.91 1.76 -10.81
C GLN A 100 11.02 2.95 -10.60
N VAL A 101 11.58 4.15 -10.71
CA VAL A 101 10.75 5.33 -10.62
C VAL A 101 11.00 6.25 -11.79
N SER A 102 10.09 6.18 -12.73
CA SER A 102 10.04 7.05 -13.90
C SER A 102 8.58 7.16 -14.31
N ASP A 103 8.06 8.37 -14.21
CA ASP A 103 6.79 8.74 -14.82
C ASP A 103 7.02 8.86 -16.33
N VAL A 104 6.57 7.85 -17.09
CA VAL A 104 6.74 7.76 -18.55
C VAL A 104 5.91 8.82 -19.29
N ASP A 105 4.86 9.37 -18.67
CA ASP A 105 4.04 10.41 -19.29
C ASP A 105 4.74 11.78 -19.39
N SER A 106 5.94 11.93 -18.78
CA SER A 106 6.63 13.23 -18.76
C SER A 106 8.14 13.21 -19.02
N GLY A 107 8.75 12.07 -19.31
CA GLY A 107 10.17 11.97 -19.68
C GLY A 107 11.13 12.48 -18.59
N LYS A 108 10.78 12.31 -17.31
CA LYS A 108 11.52 12.90 -16.19
C LYS A 108 11.85 11.86 -15.11
N GLU A 109 13.13 11.76 -14.77
CA GLU A 109 13.75 10.96 -13.67
C GLU A 109 13.33 11.37 -12.25
N ARG A 110 12.20 12.06 -12.16
CA ARG A 110 11.86 12.93 -11.05
C ARG A 110 11.78 12.20 -9.71
N ASN A 111 11.42 10.94 -9.70
CA ASN A 111 10.76 10.38 -8.54
C ASN A 111 11.68 9.73 -7.47
N ILE A 112 13.02 9.81 -7.62
CA ILE A 112 13.99 9.36 -6.58
C ILE A 112 15.14 10.34 -6.31
N LEU A 113 15.20 11.46 -7.05
CA LEU A 113 16.30 12.42 -6.97
C LEU A 113 15.89 13.66 -6.17
N LEU A 114 16.74 14.05 -5.23
CA LEU A 114 16.54 15.18 -4.33
C LEU A 114 17.78 16.07 -4.31
N VAL A 115 17.57 17.36 -4.46
CA VAL A 115 18.61 18.38 -4.30
C VAL A 115 18.38 19.08 -2.97
N GLU A 116 19.36 18.98 -2.07
CA GLU A 116 19.30 19.64 -0.77
C GLU A 116 19.16 21.16 -0.92
N GLY A 117 18.33 21.79 -0.08
CA GLY A 117 18.03 23.23 -0.15
C GLY A 117 17.09 23.66 -1.29
N VAL A 118 16.86 22.81 -2.30
CA VAL A 118 15.96 23.12 -3.43
C VAL A 118 14.66 22.34 -3.35
N THR A 119 14.72 21.05 -3.02
CA THR A 119 13.55 20.16 -3.09
C THR A 119 12.62 20.32 -1.89
N PRO A 120 11.31 20.61 -2.10
CA PRO A 120 10.36 20.82 -1.00
C PRO A 120 10.07 19.55 -0.20
N PHE A 121 9.67 19.72 1.06
CA PHE A 121 9.34 18.61 1.95
C PHE A 121 8.23 17.70 1.41
N SER A 122 7.21 18.26 0.75
CA SER A 122 6.14 17.48 0.10
C SER A 122 6.69 16.48 -0.91
N TYR A 123 7.77 16.84 -1.60
CA TYR A 123 8.44 15.99 -2.55
C TYR A 123 9.34 14.95 -1.90
N LYS A 124 10.05 15.30 -0.81
CA LYS A 124 10.77 14.31 0.01
C LYS A 124 9.84 13.22 0.54
N ARG A 125 8.64 13.61 0.99
CA ARG A 125 7.59 12.67 1.40
C ARG A 125 7.11 11.80 0.23
N PHE A 126 6.93 12.38 -0.95
CA PHE A 126 6.56 11.64 -2.15
C PHE A 126 7.61 10.58 -2.51
N VAL A 127 8.89 10.94 -2.52
CA VAL A 127 10.00 9.98 -2.77
C VAL A 127 9.99 8.85 -1.74
N LEU A 128 9.84 9.17 -0.45
CA LEU A 128 9.73 8.17 0.61
C LEU A 128 8.55 7.20 0.41
N GLN A 129 7.40 7.73 0.00
CA GLN A 129 6.19 6.96 -0.29
C GLN A 129 6.38 6.01 -1.48
N VAL A 130 7.00 6.49 -2.54
CA VAL A 130 7.34 5.67 -3.71
C VAL A 130 8.28 4.54 -3.31
N ILE A 131 9.32 4.82 -2.52
CA ILE A 131 10.25 3.79 -2.02
C ILE A 131 9.48 2.69 -1.26
N ALA A 132 8.55 3.09 -0.37
CA ALA A 132 7.71 2.16 0.35
C ALA A 132 6.78 1.33 -0.57
N HIS A 133 6.20 1.94 -1.61
CA HIS A 133 5.35 1.26 -2.59
C HIS A 133 6.11 0.16 -3.31
N GLU A 134 7.29 0.48 -3.86
CA GLU A 134 8.11 -0.50 -4.58
C GLU A 134 8.69 -1.58 -3.67
N PHE A 135 9.00 -1.25 -2.41
CA PHE A 135 9.48 -2.25 -1.46
C PHE A 135 8.37 -3.23 -1.09
N ALA A 136 7.13 -2.76 -0.96
CA ALA A 136 5.99 -3.63 -0.73
C ALA A 136 5.76 -4.62 -1.88
N HIS A 137 6.05 -4.24 -3.14
CA HIS A 137 5.97 -5.16 -4.28
C HIS A 137 6.90 -6.38 -4.18
N LYS A 138 7.97 -6.33 -3.36
CA LYS A 138 8.79 -7.52 -3.07
C LYS A 138 7.98 -8.66 -2.48
N TRP A 139 6.96 -8.35 -1.68
CA TRP A 139 5.99 -9.33 -1.18
C TRP A 139 4.78 -9.43 -2.12
N PHE A 140 4.15 -8.30 -2.44
CA PHE A 140 2.87 -8.22 -3.16
C PHE A 140 3.07 -7.86 -4.62
N GLY A 141 3.30 -8.87 -5.46
CA GLY A 141 3.65 -8.72 -6.87
C GLY A 141 4.74 -9.69 -7.28
N ASN A 142 5.84 -9.71 -6.52
CA ASN A 142 6.98 -10.59 -6.81
C ASN A 142 6.84 -11.96 -6.16
N LEU A 143 6.81 -12.00 -4.82
CA LEU A 143 6.66 -13.26 -4.09
C LEU A 143 5.26 -13.84 -4.26
N VAL A 144 4.23 -12.99 -4.13
CA VAL A 144 2.83 -13.33 -4.40
C VAL A 144 2.39 -12.56 -5.64
N SER A 145 2.53 -13.17 -6.81
CA SER A 145 2.05 -12.60 -8.07
C SER A 145 0.56 -12.87 -8.31
N PRO A 146 -0.17 -11.95 -8.94
CA PRO A 146 -1.56 -12.19 -9.31
C PRO A 146 -1.61 -13.27 -10.40
N LEU A 147 -2.54 -14.22 -10.28
CA LEU A 147 -2.75 -15.27 -11.28
C LEU A 147 -3.17 -14.70 -12.66
N TRP A 148 -3.85 -13.55 -12.65
CA TRP A 148 -4.32 -12.86 -13.85
C TRP A 148 -4.48 -11.37 -13.57
N TRP A 149 -4.39 -10.54 -14.60
CA TRP A 149 -4.48 -9.07 -14.51
C TRP A 149 -5.76 -8.53 -13.87
N ARG A 150 -6.86 -9.30 -13.88
CA ARG A 150 -8.10 -8.94 -13.15
C ARG A 150 -7.88 -8.81 -11.62
N TYR A 151 -6.82 -9.46 -11.11
CA TYR A 151 -6.44 -9.46 -9.70
C TYR A 151 -5.26 -8.54 -9.42
N LEU A 152 -4.90 -7.65 -10.35
CA LEU A 152 -3.79 -6.70 -10.20
C LEU A 152 -3.92 -5.84 -8.93
N TRP A 153 -5.15 -5.60 -8.47
CA TRP A 153 -5.41 -4.89 -7.21
C TRP A 153 -4.76 -5.54 -5.98
N ILE A 154 -4.47 -6.85 -6.02
CA ILE A 154 -3.74 -7.53 -4.92
C ILE A 154 -2.29 -7.03 -4.84
N SER A 155 -1.66 -6.75 -5.97
CA SER A 155 -0.31 -6.15 -5.96
C SER A 155 -0.40 -4.66 -5.66
N GLU A 156 -1.10 -3.91 -6.50
CA GLU A 156 -1.13 -2.44 -6.45
C GLU A 156 -1.86 -1.90 -5.22
N GLY A 157 -2.93 -2.56 -4.79
CA GLY A 157 -3.71 -2.14 -3.62
C GLY A 157 -2.93 -2.33 -2.32
N PHE A 158 -2.21 -3.44 -2.16
CA PHE A 158 -1.34 -3.65 -1.00
C PHE A 158 -0.13 -2.72 -1.06
N ALA A 159 0.53 -2.57 -2.21
CA ALA A 159 1.64 -1.62 -2.35
C ALA A 159 1.20 -0.19 -2.01
N ARG A 160 0.01 0.23 -2.46
CA ARG A 160 -0.58 1.53 -2.14
C ARG A 160 -0.96 1.67 -0.66
N TYR A 161 -1.36 0.60 0.00
CA TYR A 161 -1.59 0.61 1.45
C TYR A 161 -0.26 0.86 2.20
N PHE A 162 0.78 0.08 1.88
CA PHE A 162 2.11 0.22 2.50
C PHE A 162 2.82 1.52 2.15
N GLN A 163 2.52 2.11 0.99
CA GLN A 163 2.98 3.43 0.61
C GLN A 163 2.68 4.48 1.71
N TYR A 164 1.54 4.40 2.39
CA TYR A 164 1.19 5.33 3.47
C TYR A 164 1.54 4.79 4.85
N PHE A 165 1.37 3.48 5.06
CA PHE A 165 1.60 2.84 6.35
C PHE A 165 3.08 2.83 6.73
N THR A 166 3.94 2.34 5.84
CA THR A 166 5.36 2.11 6.15
C THR A 166 6.11 3.41 6.46
N PRO A 167 5.94 4.52 5.72
CA PRO A 167 6.60 5.78 6.09
C PRO A 167 6.15 6.34 7.44
N ALA A 168 4.87 6.13 7.82
CA ALA A 168 4.39 6.53 9.13
C ALA A 168 5.08 5.70 10.22
N GLU A 169 5.17 4.38 10.04
CA GLU A 169 5.84 3.48 10.98
C GLU A 169 7.36 3.71 11.04
N ALA A 170 8.02 3.88 9.90
CA ALA A 170 9.46 4.14 9.85
C ALA A 170 9.84 5.48 10.51
N GLN A 171 8.95 6.48 10.46
CA GLN A 171 9.12 7.73 11.22
C GLN A 171 8.91 7.53 12.73
N LEU A 172 8.06 6.58 13.14
CA LEU A 172 7.83 6.19 14.55
C LEU A 172 8.97 5.30 15.11
N ILE A 173 9.69 4.53 14.29
CA ILE A 173 10.89 3.81 14.72
C ILE A 173 12.02 4.78 15.14
N GLY A 174 11.97 6.05 14.70
CA GLY A 174 12.82 7.14 15.18
C GLY A 174 12.32 7.85 16.45
N ASN A 175 11.10 7.59 16.91
CA ASN A 175 10.49 8.17 18.12
C ASN A 175 9.30 7.32 18.59
N ASP A 176 9.52 6.48 19.61
CA ASP A 176 8.58 5.70 20.43
C ASP A 176 7.18 5.34 19.85
N SER A 177 7.06 4.03 19.57
CA SER A 177 5.92 3.11 19.69
C SER A 177 4.61 3.33 18.90
N ALA A 178 4.44 2.46 17.90
CA ALA A 178 3.22 1.67 17.72
C ALA A 178 3.63 0.19 17.57
N THR A 179 2.84 -0.77 18.08
CA THR A 179 3.13 -2.21 17.91
C THR A 179 2.20 -2.83 16.86
N PRO A 180 2.64 -3.93 16.20
CA PRO A 180 1.82 -4.71 15.26
C PRO A 180 0.46 -5.18 15.82
N ASP A 181 0.32 -5.23 17.15
CA ASP A 181 -0.89 -5.68 17.84
C ASP A 181 -2.13 -4.81 17.49
N HIS A 182 -1.94 -3.50 17.25
CA HIS A 182 -3.05 -2.61 16.86
C HIS A 182 -3.64 -2.95 15.48
N LEU A 183 -2.84 -3.52 14.59
CA LEU A 183 -3.32 -3.97 13.28
C LEU A 183 -4.04 -5.32 13.40
N PHE A 184 -3.47 -6.27 14.14
CA PHE A 184 -4.10 -7.58 14.30
C PHE A 184 -5.41 -7.50 15.09
N GLU A 185 -5.59 -6.52 16.00
CA GLU A 185 -6.91 -6.19 16.58
C GLU A 185 -7.89 -5.64 15.54
N SER A 186 -7.44 -4.84 14.57
CA SER A 186 -8.30 -4.29 13.52
C SER A 186 -8.76 -5.33 12.48
N LEU A 187 -7.94 -6.37 12.25
CA LEU A 187 -8.25 -7.48 11.34
C LEU A 187 -8.89 -8.68 12.05
N GLY A 188 -8.67 -8.81 13.36
CA GLY A 188 -8.98 -10.01 14.16
C GLY A 188 -10.37 -10.07 14.77
N ALA A 189 -11.13 -8.97 14.81
CA ALA A 189 -12.48 -8.96 15.37
C ALA A 189 -13.56 -9.09 14.28
N ILE A 190 -13.49 -10.14 13.47
CA ILE A 190 -14.67 -10.55 12.69
C ILE A 190 -15.52 -11.43 13.61
N SER A 191 -16.73 -10.96 13.93
CA SER A 191 -17.67 -11.65 14.82
C SER A 191 -17.88 -13.11 14.41
N GLU A 192 -18.08 -14.00 15.40
CA GLU A 192 -18.34 -15.42 15.18
C GLU A 192 -19.34 -15.65 14.02
N GLY A 193 -18.89 -16.35 12.97
CA GLY A 193 -19.70 -16.70 11.80
C GLY A 193 -19.52 -15.82 10.55
N LEU A 194 -18.78 -14.72 10.63
CA LEU A 194 -18.41 -13.92 9.46
C LEU A 194 -16.99 -14.27 8.98
N SER A 195 -16.81 -14.45 7.67
CA SER A 195 -15.48 -14.65 7.08
C SER A 195 -14.97 -13.35 6.47
N VAL A 196 -13.65 -13.08 6.58
CA VAL A 196 -12.98 -11.96 5.90
C VAL A 196 -13.36 -11.94 4.43
N LYS A 197 -13.38 -13.12 3.80
CA LYS A 197 -13.75 -13.30 2.41
C LYS A 197 -15.16 -12.79 2.11
N SER A 198 -16.16 -13.16 2.91
CA SER A 198 -17.54 -12.73 2.70
C SER A 198 -17.68 -11.21 2.76
N VAL A 199 -16.91 -10.54 3.63
CA VAL A 199 -16.87 -9.08 3.71
C VAL A 199 -16.20 -8.52 2.45
N LEU A 200 -14.96 -8.94 2.16
CA LEU A 200 -14.17 -8.41 1.05
C LEU A 200 -14.77 -8.72 -0.33
N ASP A 201 -15.49 -9.82 -0.49
CA ASP A 201 -16.24 -10.13 -1.73
C ASP A 201 -17.22 -9.00 -2.05
N THR A 202 -17.90 -8.43 -1.04
CA THR A 202 -18.82 -7.30 -1.26
C THR A 202 -18.10 -6.00 -1.63
N TRP A 203 -16.82 -5.85 -1.31
CA TRP A 203 -16.04 -4.67 -1.66
C TRP A 203 -15.27 -4.80 -2.99
N SER A 204 -14.98 -6.03 -3.42
CA SER A 204 -14.10 -6.30 -4.56
C SER A 204 -14.81 -6.83 -5.80
N LEU A 205 -15.97 -7.47 -5.67
CA LEU A 205 -16.68 -8.10 -6.79
C LEU A 205 -17.78 -7.23 -7.40
N GLN A 206 -17.97 -6.01 -6.90
CA GLN A 206 -18.95 -5.05 -7.41
C GLN A 206 -18.36 -3.64 -7.47
N GLU A 207 -18.92 -2.81 -8.34
CA GLU A 207 -18.44 -1.45 -8.57
C GLU A 207 -19.06 -0.44 -7.59
N GLY A 208 -18.29 0.62 -7.29
CA GLY A 208 -18.72 1.74 -6.47
C GLY A 208 -18.53 1.50 -4.98
N TYR A 209 -19.16 2.35 -4.17
CA TYR A 209 -19.07 2.33 -2.72
C TYR A 209 -20.41 2.78 -2.10
N PRO A 210 -20.69 2.41 -0.84
CA PRO A 210 -21.95 2.76 -0.19
C PRO A 210 -21.95 4.22 0.29
N LEU A 211 -23.07 4.91 0.08
CA LEU A 211 -23.49 6.08 0.82
C LEU A 211 -24.20 5.62 2.10
N ILE A 212 -23.68 6.00 3.26
CA ILE A 212 -24.28 5.69 4.55
C ILE A 212 -25.09 6.89 5.05
N THR A 213 -26.40 6.71 5.13
CA THR A 213 -27.33 7.71 5.70
C THR A 213 -27.67 7.32 7.13
N VAL A 214 -27.45 8.23 8.06
CA VAL A 214 -27.71 8.03 9.49
C VAL A 214 -28.86 8.93 9.92
N SER A 215 -30.00 8.32 10.27
CA SER A 215 -31.20 9.00 10.75
C SER A 215 -31.36 8.80 12.25
N ARG A 216 -31.27 9.88 13.02
CA ARG A 216 -31.52 9.86 14.47
C ARG A 216 -33.01 10.06 14.71
N ILE A 217 -33.61 9.19 15.51
CA ILE A 217 -35.02 9.22 15.86
C ILE A 217 -35.14 9.74 17.30
N TYR A 218 -35.95 10.79 17.45
CA TYR A 218 -36.30 11.39 18.73
C TYR A 218 -37.81 11.27 18.95
N ASP A 219 -38.24 11.22 20.20
CA ASP A 219 -39.66 11.30 20.52
C ASP A 219 -40.19 12.73 20.50
N SER A 220 -41.49 12.90 20.81
CA SER A 220 -42.16 14.20 20.87
C SER A 220 -41.57 15.17 21.89
N ASN A 221 -40.83 14.66 22.88
CA ASN A 221 -40.17 15.46 23.92
C ASN A 221 -38.68 15.71 23.58
N ASN A 222 -38.27 15.44 22.34
CA ASN A 222 -36.90 15.58 21.86
C ASN A 222 -35.89 14.67 22.59
N ILE A 223 -36.35 13.54 23.15
CA ILE A 223 -35.50 12.54 23.78
C ILE A 223 -35.06 11.56 22.70
N PHE A 224 -33.76 11.29 22.64
CA PHE A 224 -33.18 10.33 21.71
C PHE A 224 -33.74 8.92 21.95
N ARG A 225 -34.18 8.24 20.88
CA ARG A 225 -34.78 6.90 20.96
C ARG A 225 -34.00 5.83 20.24
N SER A 226 -33.50 6.12 19.04
CA SER A 226 -32.77 5.14 18.24
C SER A 226 -32.06 5.81 17.07
N VAL A 227 -31.17 5.05 16.43
CA VAL A 227 -30.56 5.42 15.14
C VAL A 227 -30.96 4.40 14.10
N THR A 228 -31.38 4.85 12.93
CA THR A 228 -31.50 4.02 11.74
C THR A 228 -30.38 4.37 10.78
N VAL A 229 -29.58 3.38 10.42
CA VAL A 229 -28.55 3.51 9.37
C VAL A 229 -29.07 2.84 8.12
N HIS A 230 -28.89 3.49 6.98
CA HIS A 230 -29.28 3.01 5.67
C HIS A 230 -28.08 3.09 4.72
N GLN A 231 -27.90 2.07 3.88
CA GLN A 231 -26.91 2.07 2.81
C GLN A 231 -27.59 2.04 1.44
N GLU A 232 -27.07 2.83 0.52
CA GLU A 232 -27.34 2.75 -0.91
C GLU A 232 -26.04 3.00 -1.69
N ARG A 233 -25.96 2.61 -2.96
CA ARG A 233 -24.78 2.92 -3.78
C ARG A 233 -24.69 4.44 -4.00
N PHE A 234 -23.52 5.02 -3.76
CA PHE A 234 -23.27 6.42 -4.08
C PHE A 234 -23.15 6.63 -5.59
N TYR A 235 -23.80 7.67 -6.10
CA TYR A 235 -23.65 8.15 -7.47
C TYR A 235 -23.36 9.65 -7.46
N LEU A 236 -22.42 10.09 -8.31
CA LEU A 236 -22.11 11.51 -8.42
C LEU A 236 -23.27 12.30 -9.03
N LYS A 237 -24.01 11.69 -9.95
CA LYS A 237 -25.19 12.28 -10.59
C LYS A 237 -26.44 11.45 -10.30
N SER A 238 -27.51 12.13 -9.90
CA SER A 238 -28.80 11.49 -9.61
C SER A 238 -29.42 10.77 -10.80
N SER A 239 -29.10 11.15 -12.04
CA SER A 239 -29.58 10.47 -13.25
C SER A 239 -29.03 9.05 -13.41
N GLU A 240 -27.81 8.78 -12.93
CA GLU A 240 -27.14 7.46 -13.01
C GLU A 240 -27.79 6.44 -12.06
N ARG A 241 -28.40 6.94 -10.98
CA ARG A 241 -29.18 6.14 -10.03
C ARG A 241 -30.46 5.57 -10.65
N ILE A 242 -31.11 6.28 -11.58
CA ILE A 242 -32.37 5.86 -12.18
C ILE A 242 -32.15 4.75 -13.22
N SER A 243 -30.99 4.73 -13.87
CA SER A 243 -30.63 3.72 -14.87
C SER A 243 -30.19 2.37 -14.29
N ASN A 244 -29.81 2.32 -13.01
CA ASN A 244 -29.22 1.13 -12.41
C ASN A 244 -30.16 0.52 -11.36
N THR A 245 -30.67 -0.68 -11.64
CA THR A 245 -31.58 -1.42 -10.76
C THR A 245 -30.86 -2.42 -9.85
N GLN A 246 -29.52 -2.46 -9.86
CA GLN A 246 -28.76 -3.34 -8.98
C GLN A 246 -28.83 -2.85 -7.53
N GLU A 247 -29.39 -3.68 -6.65
CA GLU A 247 -29.27 -3.49 -5.21
C GLU A 247 -27.88 -3.94 -4.73
N ASN A 248 -26.87 -3.10 -4.97
CA ASN A 248 -25.55 -3.31 -4.40
C ASN A 248 -25.61 -3.21 -2.87
N ARG A 249 -24.97 -4.15 -2.18
CA ARG A 249 -24.90 -4.21 -0.72
C ARG A 249 -23.49 -4.51 -0.28
N TRP A 250 -23.04 -3.81 0.76
CA TRP A 250 -21.73 -4.00 1.36
C TRP A 250 -21.86 -4.47 2.80
N TRP A 251 -20.92 -5.28 3.24
CA TRP A 251 -20.66 -5.47 4.65
C TRP A 251 -19.81 -4.31 5.15
N VAL A 252 -20.45 -3.36 5.83
CA VAL A 252 -19.78 -2.13 6.28
C VAL A 252 -19.48 -2.24 7.78
N PRO A 253 -18.20 -2.24 8.19
CA PRO A 253 -17.83 -2.10 9.60
C PRO A 253 -18.11 -0.67 10.04
N LEU A 254 -19.06 -0.49 10.96
CA LEU A 254 -19.43 0.81 11.50
C LEU A 254 -18.63 1.10 12.77
N THR A 255 -18.03 2.30 12.79
CA THR A 255 -17.46 2.93 13.97
C THR A 255 -18.15 4.28 14.17
N TYR A 256 -18.43 4.63 15.43
CA TYR A 256 -19.09 5.89 15.77
C TYR A 256 -18.72 6.30 17.19
N THR A 257 -18.80 7.61 17.43
CA THR A 257 -18.62 8.27 18.72
C THR A 257 -19.86 9.10 19.05
N SER A 258 -20.00 9.51 20.30
CA SER A 258 -21.06 10.40 20.75
C SER A 258 -20.50 11.57 21.55
N GLN A 259 -21.32 12.59 21.81
CA GLN A 259 -20.90 13.74 22.60
C GLN A 259 -20.38 13.36 24.01
N SER A 260 -20.89 12.28 24.59
CA SER A 260 -20.45 11.77 25.89
C SER A 260 -19.21 10.89 25.82
N GLU A 261 -18.83 10.39 24.65
CA GLU A 261 -17.73 9.44 24.48
C GLU A 261 -16.88 9.82 23.25
N LEU A 262 -16.07 10.87 23.39
CA LEU A 262 -15.24 11.45 22.32
C LEU A 262 -13.94 10.67 22.05
N ASN A 263 -14.01 9.35 21.94
CA ASN A 263 -12.86 8.53 21.59
C ASN A 263 -12.82 8.26 20.07
N PHE A 264 -11.95 8.97 19.36
CA PHE A 264 -11.70 8.78 17.93
C PHE A 264 -10.48 7.89 17.64
N ASN A 265 -9.73 7.50 18.68
CA ASN A 265 -8.51 6.69 18.53
C ASN A 265 -8.84 5.20 18.38
N SER A 266 -9.98 4.74 18.92
CA SER A 266 -10.44 3.37 18.73
C SER A 266 -11.10 3.23 17.37
N THR A 267 -10.45 2.48 16.48
CA THR A 267 -10.97 2.12 15.15
C THR A 267 -11.64 0.75 15.13
N THR A 268 -11.85 0.13 16.29
CA THR A 268 -12.49 -1.18 16.41
C THR A 268 -13.94 -1.10 15.97
N THR A 269 -14.35 -2.02 15.09
CA THR A 269 -15.72 -2.12 14.60
C THR A 269 -16.68 -2.30 15.77
N ARG A 270 -17.60 -1.34 15.97
CA ARG A 270 -18.62 -1.42 17.01
C ARG A 270 -19.83 -2.21 16.56
N ASP A 271 -20.18 -2.08 15.28
CA ASP A 271 -21.34 -2.71 14.68
C ASP A 271 -21.10 -3.04 13.20
N TRP A 272 -21.89 -3.96 12.66
CA TRP A 272 -21.85 -4.32 11.23
C TRP A 272 -23.17 -3.98 10.55
N LEU A 273 -23.08 -3.33 9.38
CA LEU A 273 -24.23 -3.16 8.48
C LEU A 273 -24.11 -4.15 7.33
N SER A 274 -25.00 -5.13 7.28
CA SER A 274 -25.04 -6.18 6.25
C SER A 274 -26.26 -6.11 5.33
N GLY A 275 -27.35 -5.52 5.82
CA GLY A 275 -28.57 -5.26 5.06
C GLY A 275 -28.64 -3.81 4.55
N ILE A 276 -29.72 -3.51 3.83
CA ILE A 276 -30.00 -2.16 3.30
C ILE A 276 -30.17 -1.15 4.44
N SER A 277 -30.77 -1.57 5.56
CA SER A 277 -30.87 -0.71 6.74
C SER A 277 -30.81 -1.53 8.01
N ARG A 278 -30.37 -0.89 9.09
CA ARG A 278 -30.33 -1.45 10.43
C ARG A 278 -30.64 -0.37 11.45
N LYS A 279 -31.47 -0.73 12.43
CA LYS A 279 -31.77 0.10 13.59
C LYS A 279 -30.84 -0.28 14.75
N PHE A 280 -30.30 0.71 15.42
CA PHE A 280 -29.39 0.61 16.56
C PHE A 280 -29.96 1.39 17.76
N PHE A 281 -29.53 0.99 18.97
CA PHE A 281 -29.87 1.67 20.23
C PHE A 281 -31.38 1.76 20.52
N ASP A 282 -32.11 0.65 20.42
CA ASP A 282 -33.52 0.63 20.87
C ASP A 282 -33.57 0.76 22.41
N ASN A 283 -33.89 1.97 22.88
CA ASN A 283 -34.11 2.34 24.29
C ASN A 283 -35.59 2.56 24.61
#